data_AF-A0A2V8TL78-F1
#
_entry.id   AF-A0A2V8TL78-F1
#
_cell.length_a   1.000
_cell.length_b   1.000
_cell.length_c   1.000
_cell.angle_alpha   90.00
_cell.angle_beta   90.00
_cell.angle_gamma   90.00
#
_symmetry.space_group_name_H-M   'P 1'
#
loop_
_entity.id
_entity.type
_entity.pdbx_description
1 polymer ?
#
loop_
_entity_poly.entity_id
_entity_poly.type
_entity_poly.pdbx_seq_one_letter_code
_entity_poly.pdbx_strand_id
1 'polypeptide(L)'
;MEELKQLESDLGYVREVVRKSEHDRSPAVVYLLWAAITLAGFAVVDFAPKRGGFFWLVAGPMGGLISARLGRRQSVRRGQVRREEGIRWGLHWGGMMAAILLAVPLAVTGVIQARGFGNVILLVVALTYFLAGVHLERPLAWIGALIAVGYIALFFIPAYGWTFVGVLVAAALAATPMIGGRESAAPAN
;
A
#
# COMPACT_ATOMS: atom_id res chain seq x y z
N MET A 1 -14.48 -47.03 1.70
CA MET A 1 -15.29 -45.83 1.37
C MET A 1 -15.15 -44.77 2.46
N GLU A 2 -15.24 -45.13 3.74
CA GLU A 2 -14.99 -44.21 4.86
C GLU A 2 -13.58 -43.60 4.86
N GLU A 3 -12.55 -44.43 4.64
CA GLU A 3 -11.14 -43.97 4.59
C GLU A 3 -10.86 -42.96 3.47
N LEU A 4 -11.52 -43.09 2.31
CA LEU A 4 -11.39 -42.13 1.20
C LEU A 4 -11.99 -40.77 1.55
N LYS A 5 -13.14 -40.75 2.24
CA LYS A 5 -13.77 -39.51 2.71
C LYS A 5 -12.92 -38.82 3.78
N GLN A 6 -12.32 -39.60 4.67
CA GLN A 6 -11.43 -39.09 5.70
C GLN A 6 -10.16 -38.48 5.09
N LEU A 7 -9.55 -39.17 4.12
CA LEU A 7 -8.38 -38.65 3.40
C LEU A 7 -8.69 -37.36 2.63
N GLU A 8 -9.85 -37.27 1.97
CA GLU A 8 -10.28 -36.05 1.29
C GLU A 8 -10.50 -34.89 2.27
N SER A 9 -11.08 -35.17 3.44
CA SER A 9 -11.27 -34.18 4.51
C SER A 9 -9.93 -33.70 5.09
N ASP A 10 -9.01 -34.61 5.36
CA ASP A 10 -7.69 -34.30 5.90
C ASP A 10 -6.85 -33.49 4.89
N LEU A 11 -6.90 -33.84 3.60
CA LEU A 11 -6.25 -33.07 2.54
C LEU A 11 -6.89 -31.69 2.38
N GLY A 12 -8.21 -31.59 2.51
CA GLY A 12 -8.93 -30.31 2.54
C GLY A 12 -8.50 -29.43 3.71
N TYR A 13 -8.38 -30.02 4.90
CA TYR A 13 -7.91 -29.34 6.10
C TYR A 13 -6.46 -28.87 5.96
N VAL A 14 -5.54 -29.75 5.55
CA VAL A 14 -4.13 -29.39 5.32
C VAL A 14 -4.03 -28.29 4.28
N ARG A 15 -4.79 -28.38 3.18
CA ARG A 15 -4.84 -27.34 2.16
C ARG A 15 -5.29 -26.00 2.74
N GLU A 16 -6.32 -25.97 3.58
CA GLU A 16 -6.82 -24.73 4.18
C GLU A 16 -5.84 -24.16 5.21
N VAL A 17 -5.22 -25.00 6.04
CA VAL A 17 -4.19 -24.59 7.01
C VAL A 17 -2.97 -24.02 6.30
N VAL A 18 -2.49 -24.68 5.24
CA VAL A 18 -1.39 -24.20 4.40
C VAL A 18 -1.78 -22.89 3.70
N ARG A 19 -3.00 -22.79 3.14
CA ARG A 19 -3.48 -21.56 2.50
C ARG A 19 -3.56 -20.38 3.48
N LYS A 20 -3.93 -20.65 4.74
CA LYS A 20 -4.01 -19.65 5.80
C LYS A 20 -2.63 -19.22 6.29
N SER A 21 -1.66 -20.14 6.34
CA SER A 21 -0.27 -19.82 6.68
C SER A 21 0.50 -19.14 5.54
N GLU A 22 0.08 -19.36 4.28
CA GLU A 22 0.62 -18.69 3.08
C GLU A 22 0.10 -17.26 2.87
N HIS A 23 -0.84 -16.75 3.70
CA HIS A 23 -1.33 -15.37 3.59
C HIS A 23 -0.26 -14.40 4.11
N ASP A 24 0.74 -14.17 3.27
CA ASP A 24 1.95 -13.47 3.62
C ASP A 24 1.72 -11.95 3.64
N ARG A 25 1.64 -11.39 4.84
CA ARG A 25 1.66 -9.94 5.02
C ARG A 25 2.99 -9.37 4.52
N SER A 26 2.93 -8.18 3.93
CA SER A 26 4.13 -7.48 3.49
C SER A 26 5.12 -7.30 4.65
N PRO A 27 6.45 -7.33 4.37
CA PRO A 27 7.46 -7.10 5.40
C PRO A 27 7.20 -5.80 6.17
N ALA A 28 7.31 -5.81 7.51
CA ALA A 28 7.13 -4.61 8.34
C ALA A 28 8.01 -3.43 7.87
N VAL A 29 9.21 -3.73 7.38
CA VAL A 29 10.14 -2.73 6.83
C VAL A 29 9.58 -1.98 5.60
N VAL A 30 8.72 -2.61 4.79
CA VAL A 30 8.07 -1.95 3.64
C VAL A 30 7.08 -0.91 4.15
N TYR A 31 6.29 -1.24 5.16
CA TYR A 31 5.37 -0.30 5.79
C TYR A 31 6.11 0.90 6.42
N LEU A 32 7.22 0.65 7.12
CA LEU A 32 8.02 1.71 7.73
C LEU A 32 8.71 2.60 6.68
N LEU A 33 9.19 2.01 5.58
CA LEU A 33 9.74 2.76 4.45
C LEU A 33 8.70 3.74 3.89
N TRP A 34 7.49 3.25 3.60
CA TRP A 34 6.42 4.09 3.07
C TRP A 34 5.89 5.08 4.11
N ALA A 35 5.90 4.76 5.40
CA ALA A 35 5.58 5.72 6.45
C ALA A 35 6.53 6.93 6.41
N ALA A 36 7.84 6.67 6.30
CA ALA A 36 8.85 7.73 6.22
C ALA A 36 8.73 8.56 4.93
N ILE A 37 8.58 7.89 3.77
CA ILE A 37 8.42 8.55 2.47
C ILE A 37 7.15 9.41 2.46
N THR A 38 6.03 8.89 2.95
CA THR A 38 4.75 9.60 2.99
C THR A 38 4.83 10.82 3.90
N LEU A 39 5.39 10.68 5.11
CA LEU A 39 5.55 11.80 6.04
C LEU A 39 6.37 12.93 5.40
N ALA A 40 7.54 12.60 4.85
CA ALA A 40 8.40 13.57 4.19
C ALA A 40 7.73 14.19 2.95
N GLY A 41 7.13 13.36 2.10
CA GLY A 41 6.54 13.80 0.84
C GLY A 41 5.34 14.72 1.02
N PHE A 42 4.45 14.41 1.96
CA PHE A 42 3.31 15.26 2.26
C PHE A 42 3.74 16.57 2.93
N ALA A 43 4.73 16.52 3.84
CA ALA A 43 5.31 17.75 4.41
C ALA A 43 5.93 18.65 3.33
N VAL A 44 6.62 18.07 2.35
CA VAL A 44 7.19 18.84 1.22
C VAL A 44 6.10 19.57 0.43
N VAL A 45 4.87 19.04 0.31
CA VAL A 45 3.79 19.73 -0.40
C VAL A 45 3.40 21.05 0.28
N ASP A 46 3.34 21.08 1.61
CA ASP A 46 3.01 22.31 2.33
C ASP A 46 4.21 23.26 2.47
N PHE A 47 5.39 22.75 2.80
CA PHE A 47 6.56 23.58 3.13
C PHE A 47 7.44 23.92 1.93
N ALA A 48 7.42 23.12 0.86
CA ALA A 48 8.24 23.31 -0.33
C ALA A 48 7.53 22.83 -1.62
N PRO A 49 6.35 23.38 -1.97
CA PRO A 49 5.47 22.85 -3.03
C PRO A 49 6.16 22.71 -4.39
N LYS A 50 7.09 23.62 -4.73
CA LYS A 50 7.88 23.58 -5.97
C LYS A 50 8.76 22.32 -6.09
N ARG A 51 9.10 21.68 -4.97
CA ARG A 51 9.94 20.47 -4.89
C ARG A 51 9.10 19.19 -4.79
N GLY A 52 7.79 19.28 -4.54
CA GLY A 52 6.92 18.12 -4.33
C GLY A 52 6.93 17.16 -5.52
N GLY A 53 6.76 17.68 -6.74
CA GLY A 53 6.81 16.85 -7.95
C GLY A 53 8.13 16.10 -8.10
N PHE A 54 9.26 16.77 -7.89
CA PHE A 54 10.58 16.15 -7.97
C PHE A 54 10.80 15.10 -6.87
N PHE A 55 10.37 15.39 -5.63
CA PHE A 55 10.42 14.43 -4.53
C PHE A 55 9.70 13.13 -4.91
N TRP A 56 8.45 13.21 -5.37
CA TRP A 56 7.66 12.03 -5.71
C TRP A 56 8.16 11.29 -6.96
N LEU A 57 8.72 12.02 -7.93
CA LEU A 57 9.36 11.45 -9.12
C LEU A 57 10.54 10.54 -8.76
N VAL A 58 11.25 10.84 -7.68
CA VAL A 58 12.42 10.08 -7.23
C VAL A 58 12.04 9.07 -6.15
N ALA A 59 11.37 9.52 -5.08
CA ALA A 59 11.01 8.70 -3.93
C ALA A 59 10.00 7.59 -4.28
N GLY A 60 9.05 7.84 -5.20
CA GLY A 60 8.06 6.85 -5.62
C GLY A 60 8.71 5.63 -6.28
N PRO A 61 9.43 5.79 -7.40
CA PRO A 61 10.12 4.68 -8.07
C PRO A 61 11.16 3.99 -7.17
N MET A 62 11.96 4.75 -6.41
CA MET A 62 12.93 4.15 -5.48
C MET A 62 12.23 3.34 -4.38
N GLY A 63 11.16 3.87 -3.78
CA GLY A 63 10.36 3.17 -2.79
C GLY A 63 9.79 1.85 -3.33
N GLY A 64 9.28 1.87 -4.57
CA GLY A 64 8.80 0.68 -5.28
C GLY A 64 9.91 -0.36 -5.51
N LEU A 65 11.07 0.05 -6.01
CA LEU A 65 12.22 -0.84 -6.25
C LEU A 65 12.76 -1.45 -4.96
N ILE A 66 12.89 -0.65 -3.89
CA ILE A 66 13.32 -1.12 -2.57
C ILE A 66 12.28 -2.12 -2.03
N SER A 67 11.00 -1.82 -2.13
CA SER A 67 9.90 -2.71 -1.68
C SER A 67 9.94 -4.04 -2.42
N ALA A 68 10.11 -4.03 -3.74
CA ALA A 68 10.23 -5.26 -4.55
C ALA A 68 11.46 -6.10 -4.16
N ARG A 69 12.60 -5.45 -3.90
CA ARG A 69 13.83 -6.14 -3.46
C ARG A 69 13.66 -6.75 -2.07
N LEU A 70 13.05 -6.03 -1.14
CA LEU A 70 12.78 -6.52 0.23
C LEU A 70 11.77 -7.67 0.22
N GLY A 71 10.68 -7.53 -0.53
CA GLY A 71 9.70 -8.59 -0.74
C GLY A 71 10.34 -9.85 -1.29
N ARG A 72 11.08 -9.75 -2.41
CA ARG A 72 11.78 -10.89 -3.01
C ARG A 72 12.74 -11.57 -2.03
N ARG A 73 13.52 -10.80 -1.27
CA ARG A 73 14.46 -11.37 -0.28
C ARG A 73 13.72 -12.15 0.81
N GLN A 74 12.59 -11.66 1.28
CA GLN A 74 11.79 -12.34 2.29
C GLN A 74 11.10 -13.59 1.72
N SER A 75 10.50 -13.50 0.53
CA SER A 75 9.89 -14.65 -0.15
C SER A 75 10.89 -15.78 -0.39
N VAL A 76 12.12 -15.45 -0.81
CA VAL A 76 13.20 -16.45 -0.98
C VAL A 76 13.58 -17.10 0.36
N ARG A 77 13.71 -16.31 1.44
CA ARG A 77 14.03 -16.84 2.77
C ARG A 77 12.94 -17.78 3.32
N ARG A 78 11.69 -17.56 2.92
CA ARG A 78 10.53 -18.39 3.31
C ARG A 78 10.28 -19.58 2.38
N GLY A 79 11.04 -19.69 1.29
CA GLY A 79 10.81 -20.73 0.26
C GLY A 79 9.54 -20.50 -0.58
N GLN A 80 8.89 -19.35 -0.46
CA GLN A 80 7.59 -19.03 -1.07
C GLN A 80 7.77 -18.09 -2.27
N VAL A 81 8.42 -18.56 -3.33
CA VAL A 81 8.60 -17.75 -4.56
C VAL A 81 7.44 -18.00 -5.52
N ARG A 82 6.37 -17.21 -5.41
CA ARG A 82 5.22 -17.27 -6.32
C ARG A 82 5.31 -16.18 -7.39
N ARG A 83 5.65 -16.57 -8.61
CA ARG A 83 5.78 -15.64 -9.76
C ARG A 83 4.47 -14.90 -10.04
N GLU A 84 3.34 -15.60 -9.98
CA GLU A 84 2.02 -15.02 -10.25
C GLU A 84 1.68 -13.86 -9.30
N GLU A 85 2.03 -14.02 -8.02
CA GLU A 85 1.82 -12.98 -7.02
C GLU A 85 2.67 -11.73 -7.34
N GLY A 86 3.95 -11.91 -7.66
CA GLY A 86 4.81 -10.81 -8.08
C GLY A 86 4.29 -10.06 -9.31
N ILE A 87 3.67 -10.77 -10.27
CA ILE A 87 3.03 -10.14 -11.44
C ILE A 87 1.81 -9.32 -11.02
N ARG A 88 0.94 -9.85 -10.15
CA ARG A 88 -0.24 -9.12 -9.65
C ARG A 88 0.17 -7.82 -8.93
N TRP A 89 1.16 -7.91 -8.04
CA TRP A 89 1.72 -6.74 -7.37
C TRP A 89 2.32 -5.73 -8.36
N GLY A 90 3.09 -6.21 -9.34
CA GLY A 90 3.71 -5.37 -10.37
C GLY A 90 2.68 -4.69 -11.27
N LEU A 91 1.65 -5.40 -11.73
CA LEU A 91 0.57 -4.85 -12.55
C LEU A 91 -0.27 -3.84 -11.78
N HIS A 92 -0.58 -4.11 -10.51
CA HIS A 92 -1.37 -3.21 -9.68
C HIS A 92 -0.68 -1.86 -9.47
N TRP A 93 0.57 -1.89 -9.02
CA TRP A 93 1.34 -0.65 -8.81
C TRP A 93 1.78 0.00 -10.12
N GLY A 94 2.07 -0.80 -11.15
CA GLY A 94 2.35 -0.31 -12.51
C GLY A 94 1.15 0.41 -13.12
N GLY A 95 -0.07 -0.10 -12.90
CA GLY A 95 -1.31 0.55 -13.30
C GLY A 95 -1.50 1.90 -12.62
N MET A 96 -1.20 2.01 -11.32
CA MET A 96 -1.20 3.30 -10.62
C MET A 96 -0.19 4.29 -11.20
N MET A 97 1.04 3.85 -11.48
CA MET A 97 2.06 4.70 -12.11
C MET A 97 1.60 5.17 -13.50
N ALA A 98 1.04 4.28 -14.31
CA ALA A 98 0.48 4.62 -15.61
C ALA A 98 -0.66 5.65 -15.48
N ALA A 99 -1.59 5.46 -14.53
CA ALA A 99 -2.67 6.42 -14.27
C ALA A 99 -2.14 7.81 -13.86
N ILE A 100 -1.12 7.88 -13.00
CA ILE A 100 -0.49 9.15 -12.61
C ILE A 100 0.17 9.83 -13.81
N LEU A 101 0.91 9.07 -14.65
CA LEU A 101 1.54 9.61 -15.85
C LEU A 101 0.50 10.11 -16.86
N LEU A 102 -0.59 9.38 -17.05
CA LEU A 102 -1.71 9.78 -17.91
C LEU A 102 -2.47 11.00 -17.38
N ALA A 103 -2.36 11.31 -16.09
CA ALA A 103 -2.93 12.52 -15.50
C ALA A 103 -2.06 13.77 -15.74
N VAL A 104 -0.76 13.63 -16.01
CA VAL A 104 0.17 14.77 -16.21
C VAL A 104 -0.32 15.78 -17.27
N PRO A 105 -0.86 15.36 -18.43
CA PRO A 105 -1.42 16.29 -19.41
C PRO A 105 -2.49 17.21 -18.84
N LEU A 106 -3.30 16.78 -17.86
CA LEU A 106 -4.32 17.63 -17.22
C LEU A 106 -3.70 18.86 -16.54
N ALA A 107 -2.50 18.71 -15.96
CA ALA A 107 -1.77 19.82 -15.35
C ALA A 107 -1.04 20.67 -16.39
N VAL A 108 -0.36 20.05 -17.36
CA VAL A 108 0.45 20.76 -18.36
C VAL A 108 -0.40 21.59 -19.33
N THR A 109 -1.59 21.09 -19.68
CA THR A 109 -2.53 21.79 -20.57
C THR A 109 -3.39 22.83 -19.86
N GLY A 110 -3.30 22.92 -18.52
CA GLY A 110 -4.09 23.87 -17.73
C GLY A 110 -5.56 23.47 -17.52
N VAL A 111 -5.98 22.26 -17.94
CA VAL A 111 -7.33 21.73 -17.67
C VAL A 111 -7.61 21.67 -16.17
N ILE A 112 -6.59 21.35 -15.36
CA ILE A 112 -6.64 21.38 -13.90
C ILE A 112 -5.55 22.31 -13.38
N GLN A 113 -5.91 23.19 -12.44
CA GLN A 113 -4.95 24.05 -11.75
C GLN A 113 -3.92 23.19 -11.00
N ALA A 114 -2.67 23.65 -10.89
CA ALA A 114 -1.60 22.91 -10.19
C ALA A 114 -1.99 22.46 -8.76
N ARG A 115 -2.79 23.26 -8.04
CA ARG A 115 -3.32 22.92 -6.72
C ARG A 115 -4.29 21.73 -6.76
N GLY A 116 -5.13 21.64 -7.79
CA GLY A 116 -6.07 20.54 -7.98
C GLY A 116 -5.40 19.26 -8.46
N PHE A 117 -4.24 19.35 -9.13
CA PHE A 117 -3.52 18.18 -9.63
C PHE A 117 -3.06 17.24 -8.49
N GLY A 118 -2.58 17.80 -7.38
CA GLY A 118 -2.23 17.01 -6.19
C GLY A 118 -3.41 16.19 -5.66
N ASN A 119 -4.61 16.79 -5.64
CA ASN A 119 -5.83 16.11 -5.19
C ASN A 119 -6.20 14.94 -6.11
N VAL A 120 -6.02 15.08 -7.43
CA VAL A 120 -6.23 13.96 -8.38
C VAL A 120 -5.27 12.81 -8.10
N ILE A 121 -3.98 13.10 -7.88
CA ILE A 121 -2.99 12.07 -7.55
C ILE A 121 -3.38 11.38 -6.23
N LEU A 122 -3.76 12.13 -5.20
CA LEU A 122 -4.16 11.57 -3.92
C LEU A 122 -5.39 10.65 -4.05
N LEU A 123 -6.35 11.02 -4.88
CA LEU A 123 -7.53 10.19 -5.18
C LEU A 123 -7.13 8.87 -5.86
N VAL A 124 -6.25 8.92 -6.87
CA VAL A 124 -5.73 7.72 -7.55
C VAL A 124 -4.98 6.82 -6.56
N VAL A 125 -4.18 7.41 -5.67
CA VAL A 125 -3.45 6.67 -4.62
C VAL A 125 -4.44 6.03 -3.64
N ALA A 126 -5.44 6.77 -3.15
CA ALA A 126 -6.46 6.25 -2.23
C ALA A 126 -7.17 5.02 -2.82
N LEU A 127 -7.63 5.13 -4.07
CA LEU A 127 -8.30 4.04 -4.78
C LEU A 127 -7.35 2.85 -4.99
N THR A 128 -6.11 3.10 -5.39
CA THR A 128 -5.13 2.04 -5.61
C THR A 128 -4.82 1.29 -4.32
N TYR A 129 -4.61 1.99 -3.20
CA TYR A 129 -4.39 1.35 -1.90
C TYR A 129 -5.62 0.55 -1.45
N PHE A 130 -6.82 1.11 -1.62
CA PHE A 130 -8.05 0.42 -1.29
C PHE A 130 -8.21 -0.89 -2.09
N LEU A 131 -8.01 -0.82 -3.41
CA LEU A 131 -8.10 -1.98 -4.30
C LEU A 131 -6.97 -2.98 -4.05
N ALA A 132 -5.77 -2.53 -3.68
CA ALA A 132 -4.70 -3.43 -3.21
C ALA A 132 -5.16 -4.17 -1.95
N GLY A 133 -5.87 -3.48 -1.06
CA GLY A 133 -6.54 -4.05 0.10
C GLY A 133 -7.51 -5.19 -0.21
N VAL A 134 -8.32 -4.99 -1.25
CA VAL A 134 -9.35 -5.94 -1.67
C VAL A 134 -8.74 -7.15 -2.39
N HIS A 135 -7.73 -6.95 -3.22
CA HIS A 135 -7.23 -7.99 -4.15
C HIS A 135 -5.88 -8.62 -3.75
N LEU A 136 -5.07 -7.94 -2.94
CA LEU A 136 -3.69 -8.34 -2.60
C LEU A 136 -3.51 -8.56 -1.10
N GLU A 137 -3.59 -7.50 -0.30
CA GLU A 137 -3.29 -7.57 1.14
C GLU A 137 -4.25 -6.72 1.97
N ARG A 138 -5.07 -7.36 2.80
CA ARG A 138 -6.15 -6.73 3.59
C ARG A 138 -5.78 -5.44 4.33
N PRO A 139 -4.59 -5.29 4.95
CA PRO A 139 -4.26 -4.05 5.66
C PRO A 139 -4.23 -2.81 4.75
N LEU A 140 -3.98 -2.97 3.46
CA LEU A 140 -3.96 -1.82 2.54
C LEU A 140 -5.36 -1.23 2.32
N ALA A 141 -6.44 -1.99 2.56
CA ALA A 141 -7.80 -1.52 2.33
C ALA A 141 -8.16 -0.38 3.28
N TRP A 142 -7.89 -0.56 4.57
CA TRP A 142 -8.18 0.48 5.56
C TRP A 142 -7.22 1.67 5.44
N ILE A 143 -5.97 1.44 5.01
CA ILE A 143 -5.04 2.52 4.67
C ILE A 143 -5.60 3.35 3.50
N GLY A 144 -6.09 2.70 2.44
CA GLY A 144 -6.74 3.38 1.31
C GLY A 144 -7.96 4.18 1.72
N ALA A 145 -8.81 3.62 2.60
CA ALA A 145 -9.95 4.33 3.17
C ALA A 145 -9.52 5.56 4.00
N LEU A 146 -8.46 5.43 4.80
CA LEU A 146 -7.89 6.55 5.55
C LEU A 146 -7.36 7.65 4.62
N ILE A 147 -6.68 7.29 3.53
CA ILE A 147 -6.22 8.25 2.51
C ILE A 147 -7.43 8.95 1.86
N ALA A 148 -8.52 8.23 1.58
CA ALA A 148 -9.75 8.83 1.05
C ALA A 148 -10.39 9.82 2.02
N VAL A 149 -10.41 9.52 3.32
CA VAL A 149 -10.84 10.46 4.36
C VAL A 149 -9.91 11.68 4.39
N GLY A 150 -8.59 11.45 4.30
CA GLY A 150 -7.59 12.51 4.20
C GLY A 150 -7.82 13.42 2.99
N TYR A 151 -8.14 12.85 1.83
CA TYR A 151 -8.50 13.58 0.62
C TYR A 151 -9.71 14.51 0.86
N ILE A 152 -10.76 14.01 1.51
CA ILE A 152 -11.93 14.84 1.87
C ILE A 152 -11.53 15.95 2.85
N ALA A 153 -10.70 15.63 3.85
CA ALA A 153 -10.25 16.60 4.85
C ALA A 153 -9.46 17.77 4.26
N LEU A 154 -8.72 17.57 3.16
CA LEU A 154 -7.97 18.64 2.48
C LEU A 154 -8.85 19.80 1.98
N PHE A 155 -10.15 19.58 1.78
CA PHE A 155 -11.08 20.64 1.38
C PHE A 155 -11.51 21.54 2.54
N PHE A 156 -11.32 21.08 3.78
CA PHE A 156 -11.76 21.77 5.00
C PHE A 156 -10.59 22.29 5.85
N ILE A 157 -9.36 21.85 5.55
CA ILE A 157 -8.15 22.23 6.29
C ILE A 157 -7.30 23.16 5.40
N PRO A 158 -7.42 24.50 5.55
CA PRO A 158 -6.80 25.45 4.63
C PRO A 158 -5.28 25.58 4.79
N ALA A 159 -4.74 25.23 5.97
CA ALA A 159 -3.32 25.34 6.29
C ALA A 159 -2.77 23.99 6.77
N TYR A 160 -1.63 23.58 6.24
CA TYR A 160 -0.91 22.35 6.59
C TYR A 160 -1.72 21.05 6.41
N GLY A 161 -2.76 21.08 5.57
CA GLY A 161 -3.64 19.93 5.35
C GLY A 161 -2.88 18.71 4.84
N TRP A 162 -1.91 18.89 3.94
CA TRP A 162 -1.12 17.78 3.41
C TRP A 162 -0.28 17.15 4.51
N THR A 163 0.45 17.94 5.28
CA THR A 163 1.28 17.46 6.39
C THR A 163 0.43 16.70 7.40
N PHE A 164 -0.75 17.22 7.76
CA PHE A 164 -1.68 16.53 8.65
C PHE A 164 -2.11 15.15 8.11
N VAL A 165 -2.54 15.08 6.85
CA VAL A 165 -2.89 13.81 6.19
C VAL A 165 -1.67 12.88 6.13
N GLY A 166 -0.49 13.42 5.82
CA GLY A 166 0.77 12.69 5.77
C GLY A 166 1.14 12.05 7.11
N VAL A 167 0.97 12.79 8.22
CA VAL A 167 1.18 12.28 9.58
C VAL A 167 0.21 11.14 9.89
N LEU A 168 -1.09 11.31 9.58
CA LEU A 168 -2.09 10.28 9.82
C LEU A 168 -1.79 8.99 9.03
N VAL A 169 -1.49 9.12 7.74
CA VAL A 169 -1.18 7.97 6.88
C VAL A 169 0.14 7.31 7.28
N ALA A 170 1.16 8.09 7.63
CA ALA A 170 2.43 7.56 8.11
C ALA A 170 2.28 6.80 9.44
N ALA A 171 1.52 7.35 10.39
CA ALA A 171 1.21 6.70 11.66
C ALA A 171 0.44 5.38 11.44
N ALA A 172 -0.56 5.41 10.55
CA ALA A 172 -1.29 4.22 10.14
C ALA A 172 -0.37 3.14 9.56
N LEU A 173 0.47 3.50 8.57
CA LEU A 173 1.45 2.59 7.99
C LEU A 173 2.40 2.01 9.04
N ALA A 174 2.90 2.84 9.97
CA ALA A 174 3.80 2.40 11.03
C ALA A 174 3.11 1.50 12.08
N ALA A 175 1.80 1.67 12.30
CA ALA A 175 1.01 0.85 13.22
C ALA A 175 0.59 -0.50 12.62
N THR A 176 0.46 -0.60 11.29
CA THR A 176 0.03 -1.84 10.59
C THR A 176 0.78 -3.09 11.02
N PRO A 177 2.14 -3.09 11.13
CA PRO A 177 2.87 -4.26 11.59
C PRO A 177 2.53 -4.67 13.03
N MET A 178 2.20 -3.71 13.90
CA MET A 178 1.93 -3.94 15.32
C MET A 178 0.53 -4.54 15.54
N ILE A 179 -0.45 -4.09 14.75
CA ILE A 179 -1.83 -4.60 14.80
C ILE A 179 -1.86 -6.05 14.32
N GLY A 180 -1.07 -6.36 13.30
CA GLY A 180 -0.98 -7.72 12.77
C GLY A 180 -0.27 -8.74 13.67
N GLY A 181 0.72 -8.32 14.46
CA GLY A 181 1.50 -9.21 15.33
C GLY A 181 0.76 -9.73 16.56
N ARG A 182 -0.35 -9.08 16.97
CA ARG A 182 -1.11 -9.44 18.18
C ARG A 182 -2.05 -10.63 18.00
N GLU A 183 -2.52 -10.92 16.79
CA GLU A 183 -3.43 -12.05 16.52
C GLU A 183 -2.75 -13.43 16.58
N SER A 184 -1.41 -13.49 16.47
CA SER A 184 -0.65 -14.75 16.54
C SER A 184 -0.27 -15.16 17.97
N ALA A 185 -0.67 -14.39 18.98
CA ALA A 185 -0.35 -14.62 20.39
C ALA A 185 -1.58 -14.99 21.24
N ALA A 186 -2.66 -15.50 20.63
CA ALA A 186 -3.71 -16.16 21.39
C ALA A 186 -3.21 -17.56 21.81
N PRO A 187 -3.15 -17.89 23.12
CA PRO A 187 -2.75 -19.21 23.56
C PRO A 187 -3.76 -20.24 23.08
N ALA A 188 -3.25 -21.33 22.50
CA ALA A 188 -4.03 -22.55 22.32
C ALA A 188 -4.43 -23.06 23.71
N ASN A 189 -5.73 -23.03 24.01
CA ASN A 189 -6.34 -23.81 25.07
C ASN A 189 -6.84 -25.13 24.47
#